data_AF-A0A8T5RKJ3-F1
#
_entry.id   AF-A0A8T5RKJ3-F1
#
_cell.length_a   1.000
_cell.length_b   1.000
_cell.length_c   1.000
_cell.angle_alpha   90.00
_cell.angle_beta   90.00
_cell.angle_gamma   90.00
#
_symmetry.space_group_name_H-M   'P 1'
#
loop_
_entity.id
_entity.type
_entity.pdbx_description
1 polymer ?
#
loop_
_entity_poly.entity_id
_entity_poly.type
_entity_poly.pdbx_seq_one_letter_code
_entity_poly.pdbx_strand_id
1 'polypeptide(L)' 'MIKISLLCEECGKKIGIPKCCNKSMLVKDEYLLCCCSKECGYQAIPKCCNQTMHLIG' A
#
# COMPACT_ATOMS: atom_id res chain seq x y z
N MET A 1 -18.18 0.77 -1.40
CA MET A 1 -16.85 1.22 -0.97
C MET A 1 -15.86 0.12 -1.31
N ILE A 2 -15.05 0.27 -2.36
CA ILE A 2 -14.05 -0.74 -2.78
C ILE A 2 -12.93 -0.73 -1.73
N LYS A 3 -12.67 -1.88 -1.09
CA LYS A 3 -11.77 -1.97 0.06
C LYS A 3 -10.40 -2.51 -0.39
N ILE A 4 -9.58 -1.60 -0.89
CA ILE A 4 -8.24 -1.91 -1.38
C ILE A 4 -7.33 -2.30 -0.20
N SER A 5 -6.64 -3.43 -0.30
CA SER A 5 -5.77 -4.00 0.73
C SER A 5 -4.48 -4.56 0.11
N LEU A 6 -3.44 -4.75 0.92
CA LEU A 6 -2.23 -5.47 0.53
C LEU A 6 -2.28 -6.90 1.08
N LEU A 7 -1.97 -7.88 0.24
CA LEU A 7 -1.92 -9.30 0.54
C LEU A 7 -0.47 -9.80 0.51
N CYS A 8 -0.08 -10.56 1.53
CA CYS A 8 1.10 -11.41 1.45
C CYS A 8 0.67 -12.76 0.88
N GLU A 9 1.23 -13.16 -0.27
CA GLU A 9 0.87 -14.44 -0.90
C GLU A 9 1.41 -15.65 -0.13
N GLU A 10 2.52 -15.50 0.61
CA GLU A 10 3.08 -16.62 1.39
C GLU A 10 2.23 -17.01 2.60
N CYS A 11 1.78 -16.02 3.39
CA CYS A 11 1.06 -16.29 4.64
C CYS A 11 -0.43 -15.91 4.59
N GLY A 12 -0.91 -15.34 3.49
CA GLY A 12 -2.30 -14.88 3.34
C GLY A 12 -2.65 -13.62 4.14
N LYS A 13 -1.67 -12.97 4.80
CA LYS A 13 -1.91 -11.79 5.63
C LYS A 13 -2.40 -10.62 4.78
N LYS A 14 -3.51 -10.01 5.21
CA LYS A 14 -4.09 -8.81 4.60
C LYS A 14 -3.88 -7.61 5.50
N ILE A 15 -3.34 -6.53 4.96
CA ILE A 15 -3.25 -5.23 5.64
C ILE A 15 -3.96 -4.15 4.82
N GLY A 16 -4.55 -3.17 5.50
CA GLY A 16 -5.13 -2.01 4.81
C GLY A 16 -4.04 -1.14 4.20
N ILE A 17 -4.39 -0.41 3.14
CA ILE A 17 -3.50 0.60 2.57
C ILE A 17 -3.25 1.71 3.61
N PRO A 18 -1.98 2.07 3.87
CA PRO A 18 -1.65 3.16 4.77
C PRO A 18 -2.33 4.47 4.38
N LYS A 19 -2.61 5.30 5.39
CA LYS A 19 -3.14 6.64 5.16
C LYS A 19 -2.02 7.66 5.28
N CYS A 20 -1.97 8.59 4.34
CA CYS A 20 -1.13 9.78 4.37
C CYS A 20 -2.06 11.01 4.34
N CYS A 21 -1.82 11.99 5.20
CA CYS A 21 -2.66 13.21 5.31
C CYS A 21 -4.17 12.89 5.44
N ASN A 22 -4.52 11.88 6.26
CA ASN A 22 -5.87 11.37 6.47
C ASN A 22 -6.58 10.76 5.23
N LYS A 23 -5.86 10.60 4.10
CA LYS A 23 -6.36 9.95 2.89
C LYS A 23 -5.60 8.65 2.65
N SER A 24 -6.27 7.65 2.07
CA SER A 24 -5.58 6.44 1.63
C SER A 24 -4.55 6.78 0.56
N MET A 25 -3.36 6.20 0.69
CA MET A 25 -2.33 6.32 -0.35
C MET A 25 -2.77 5.59 -1.62
N LEU A 26 -2.30 6.04 -2.77
CA LEU A 26 -2.45 5.34 -4.05
C LEU A 26 -1.36 4.30 -4.20
N VAL A 27 -1.64 3.21 -4.90
CA VAL A 27 -0.63 2.21 -5.26
C VAL A 27 -0.31 2.34 -6.75
N LYS A 28 0.95 2.56 -7.09
CA LYS A 28 1.40 2.67 -8.48
C LYS A 28 2.84 2.19 -8.59
N ASP A 29 3.13 1.37 -9.61
CA ASP A 29 4.48 0.90 -9.94
C ASP A 29 5.24 0.32 -8.73
N GLU A 30 4.55 -0.43 -7.86
CA GLU A 30 5.08 -1.00 -6.61
C GLU A 30 5.39 -0.01 -5.47
N TYR A 31 4.89 1.22 -5.58
CA TYR A 31 5.00 2.25 -4.55
C TYR A 31 3.63 2.68 -4.02
N LEU A 32 3.63 3.15 -2.78
CA LEU A 32 2.56 3.93 -2.19
C LEU A 32 2.84 5.42 -2.43
N LEU A 33 1.92 6.11 -3.10
CA LEU A 33 1.99 7.53 -3.36
C LEU A 33 0.97 8.28 -2.49
N CYS A 34 1.42 9.34 -1.85
CA CYS A 34 0.52 10.27 -1.18
C CYS A 34 -0.10 11.22 -2.22
N CYS A 35 -1.43 11.34 -2.24
CA CYS A 35 -2.13 12.24 -3.17
C CYS A 35 -2.07 13.72 -2.78
N CYS A 36 -1.56 14.04 -1.59
CA CYS A 36 -1.73 15.35 -0.99
C CYS A 36 -0.65 16.36 -1.38
N SER A 37 0.58 15.93 -1.66
CA SER A 37 1.64 16.80 -2.16
C SER A 37 2.82 15.98 -2.68
N LYS A 38 3.70 16.60 -3.48
CA LYS A 38 4.97 15.99 -3.92
C LYS A 38 5.94 15.74 -2.76
N GLU A 39 5.79 16.46 -1.64
CA GLU A 39 6.68 16.38 -0.48
C GLU A 39 6.47 15.13 0.37
N CYS A 40 5.24 14.58 0.38
CA CYS A 40 4.96 13.35 1.12
C CYS A 40 5.55 12.08 0.45
N GLY A 41 5.93 12.19 -0.83
CA GLY A 41 6.84 11.27 -1.51
C GLY A 41 6.30 9.88 -1.86
N TYR A 42 7.20 9.09 -2.45
CA TYR A 42 7.04 7.66 -2.74
C TYR A 42 7.42 6.87 -1.48
N GLN A 43 6.54 5.98 -1.04
CA GLN A 43 6.87 5.00 -0.01
C GLN A 43 6.89 3.61 -0.63
N ALA A 44 7.86 2.78 -0.26
CA ALA A 44 7.88 1.39 -0.69
C ALA A 44 6.66 0.65 -0.12
N ILE A 45 6.11 -0.30 -0.89
CA ILE A 45 5.08 -1.19 -0.36
C ILE A 45 5.70 -2.04 0.78
N PRO A 46 4.99 -2.19 1.92
CA PRO A 46 5.44 -3.03 3.02
C PRO A 46 5.80 -4.45 2.58
N LYS A 47 6.85 -4.99 3.18
CA LYS A 47 7.24 -6.38 3.00
C LYS A 47 6.66 -7.27 4.12
N CYS A 48 6.26 -8.47 3.75
CA CYS A 48 5.84 -9.53 4.68
C CYS A 48 6.41 -10.86 4.18
N CYS A 49 6.96 -11.66 5.09
CA CYS A 49 7.71 -12.89 4.76
C CYS A 49 8.81 -12.64 3.71
N ASN A 50 9.57 -11.54 3.85
CA ASN A 50 10.61 -11.10 2.91
C ASN A 50 10.14 -10.79 1.47
N GLN A 51 8.84 -10.86 1.18
CA GLN A 51 8.27 -10.50 -0.12
C GLN A 51 7.51 -9.17 -0.05
N THR A 52 7.49 -8.42 -1.14
CA THR A 52 6.64 -7.23 -1.26
C THR A 52 5.18 -7.67 -1.30
N MET A 53 4.32 -7.05 -0.50
CA MET A 53 2.89 -7.40 -0.51
C MET A 53 2.21 -6.93 -1.81
N HIS A 54 1.22 -7.65 -2.30
CA HIS A 54 0.52 -7.35 -3.55
C HIS A 54 -0.82 -6.66 -3.31
N LEU A 55 -1.19 -5.73 -4.20
CA LEU A 55 -2.48 -5.06 -4.12
C LEU A 55 -3.63 -6.02 -4.47
N ILE A 56 -4.64 -6.08 -3.60
CA ILE A 56 -5.90 -6.76 -3.86
C ILE A 56 -7.06 -5.77 -3.66
N GLY A 57 -8.08 -5.86 -4.52
CA GLY A 57 -9.20 -4.91 -4.57
C GLY A 57 -10.53 -5.61 -4.82
#